data_AF-A0A3A0DNH9-F1
#
_entry.id   AF-A0A3A0DNH9-F1
#
_cell.length_a   1.000
_cell.length_b   1.000
_cell.length_c   1.000
_cell.angle_alpha   90.00
_cell.angle_beta   90.00
_cell.angle_gamma   90.00
#
_symmetry.space_group_name_H-M   'P 1'
#
loop_
_entity.id
_entity.type
_entity.pdbx_description
1 polymer ?
#
loop_
_entity_poly.entity_id
_entity_poly.type
_entity_poly.pdbx_seq_one_letter_code
_entity_poly.pdbx_strand_id
1 'polypeptide(L)'
;MSARGGDGVISDAIVSGNRIYNNGVGGGGGSGINMDGVQDSRIENNLLYGNHASGISLYRIDGAAGSSGNVVVNNTIHQAADGRWALNIQNGSTGNAVLNNILVTEHDDRGAIDISADSLPGLVSDYNAVVSRFHIGEDNDVYSLVEWRANTGADVHSFVATPAELFVDSTGGDYRLRAGSPAIDQGTDDNAPAVDFVGNLRPPGALDIGALEHLASPSGDFTGDGRVDVSDLAAWRTAFGLNVAADADGDGDSDGADFLTWQRGLSPGPAGTAVPEPPSLSMIVLLTAVAVRGRSLAAKSRRRARASTPYTGFGLRSLKPCWCQ
;
A
#
# COMPACT_ATOMS: atom_id res chain seq x y z
N MET A 1 4.17 45.98 1.70
CA MET A 1 4.28 45.17 0.47
C MET A 1 2.92 44.53 0.25
N SER A 2 2.24 44.85 -0.85
CA SER A 2 0.94 44.26 -1.15
C SER A 2 1.11 42.77 -1.44
N ALA A 3 0.34 41.92 -0.77
CA ALA A 3 0.13 40.55 -1.19
C ALA A 3 -0.48 40.59 -2.60
N ARG A 4 0.35 40.47 -3.64
CA ARG A 4 -0.13 40.06 -4.96
C ARG A 4 -0.56 38.60 -4.78
N GLY A 5 -1.82 38.30 -5.04
CA GLY A 5 -2.26 36.90 -5.16
C GLY A 5 -1.39 36.19 -6.19
N GLY A 6 -1.18 34.88 -6.01
CA GLY A 6 -0.54 34.05 -7.03
C GLY A 6 -1.27 34.14 -8.38
N ASP A 7 -0.68 33.54 -9.42
CA ASP A 7 -1.26 33.46 -10.76
C ASP A 7 -2.61 32.71 -10.83
N GLY A 8 -3.04 32.09 -9.73
CA GLY A 8 -4.30 31.37 -9.63
C GLY A 8 -4.23 29.93 -10.12
N VAL A 9 -3.01 29.40 -10.31
CA VAL A 9 -2.74 28.03 -10.73
C VAL A 9 -2.41 27.17 -9.51
N ILE A 10 -2.93 25.94 -9.49
CA ILE A 10 -2.44 24.90 -8.58
C ILE A 10 -1.27 24.22 -9.27
N SER A 11 -0.09 24.24 -8.64
CA SER A 11 1.11 23.56 -9.14
C SER A 11 1.81 22.75 -8.06
N ASP A 12 2.73 21.88 -8.47
CA ASP A 12 3.55 21.04 -7.58
C ASP A 12 2.71 20.15 -6.63
N ALA A 13 1.46 19.86 -7.02
CA ALA A 13 0.58 19.01 -6.24
C ALA A 13 0.97 17.53 -6.40
N ILE A 14 0.77 16.75 -5.35
CA ILE A 14 0.93 15.29 -5.38
C ILE A 14 -0.39 14.66 -4.94
N VAL A 15 -1.01 13.93 -5.86
CA VAL A 15 -2.17 13.06 -5.58
C VAL A 15 -1.67 11.63 -5.63
N SER A 16 -1.40 11.05 -4.45
CA SER A 16 -0.74 9.75 -4.36
C SER A 16 -1.36 8.80 -3.34
N GLY A 17 -1.35 7.51 -3.66
CA GLY A 17 -1.75 6.44 -2.74
C GLY A 17 -3.24 6.39 -2.40
N ASN A 18 -4.11 6.90 -3.28
CA ASN A 18 -5.56 6.95 -3.03
C ASN A 18 -6.30 5.76 -3.63
N ARG A 19 -7.32 5.27 -2.92
CA ARG A 19 -8.33 4.36 -3.47
C ARG A 19 -9.63 5.13 -3.72
N ILE A 20 -10.02 5.29 -4.98
CA ILE A 20 -11.13 6.18 -5.40
C ILE A 20 -12.09 5.40 -6.32
N TYR A 21 -13.30 5.11 -5.83
CA TYR A 21 -14.20 4.21 -6.55
C TYR A 21 -15.68 4.59 -6.45
N ASN A 22 -16.47 4.13 -7.42
CA ASN A 22 -17.92 4.33 -7.51
C ASN A 22 -18.36 5.82 -7.47
N ASN A 23 -17.53 6.73 -7.97
CA ASN A 23 -17.89 8.14 -8.11
C ASN A 23 -18.59 8.38 -9.45
N GLY A 24 -19.43 9.41 -9.54
CA GLY A 24 -19.99 9.84 -10.83
C GLY A 24 -21.40 9.35 -11.17
N VAL A 25 -22.06 8.59 -10.29
CA VAL A 25 -23.35 7.90 -10.55
C VAL A 25 -24.44 8.88 -11.06
N GLY A 26 -25.26 8.42 -12.02
CA GLY A 26 -26.45 9.16 -12.47
C GLY A 26 -26.19 10.19 -13.56
N GLY A 27 -25.05 10.11 -14.26
CA GLY A 27 -24.76 10.88 -15.48
C GLY A 27 -24.36 12.35 -15.27
N GLY A 28 -24.46 12.86 -14.04
CA GLY A 28 -24.12 14.26 -13.68
C GLY A 28 -22.91 14.42 -12.76
N GLY A 29 -22.24 13.33 -12.36
CA GLY A 29 -21.12 13.40 -11.41
C GLY A 29 -19.75 13.66 -12.06
N GLY A 30 -18.80 14.09 -11.24
CA GLY A 30 -17.42 14.41 -11.66
C GLY A 30 -16.52 13.19 -11.82
N SER A 31 -15.36 13.40 -12.43
CA SER A 31 -14.31 12.37 -12.56
C SER A 31 -13.80 11.90 -11.19
N GLY A 32 -13.22 10.70 -11.11
CA GLY A 32 -12.59 10.21 -9.89
C GLY A 32 -11.52 11.17 -9.37
N ILE A 33 -10.65 11.65 -10.26
CA ILE A 33 -9.74 12.77 -10.00
C ILE A 33 -9.97 13.85 -11.07
N ASN A 34 -10.16 15.08 -10.62
CA ASN A 34 -10.39 16.25 -11.46
C ASN A 34 -9.23 17.24 -11.27
N MET A 35 -8.54 17.54 -12.37
CA MET A 35 -7.34 18.40 -12.38
C MET A 35 -7.56 19.68 -13.21
N ASP A 36 -8.73 20.32 -13.09
CA ASP A 36 -9.07 21.56 -13.81
C ASP A 36 -8.00 22.66 -13.62
N GLY A 37 -7.23 22.92 -14.68
CA GLY A 37 -6.15 23.90 -14.73
C GLY A 37 -4.93 23.64 -13.85
N VAL A 38 -4.80 22.45 -13.26
CA VAL A 38 -3.63 22.06 -12.44
C VAL A 38 -2.41 21.84 -13.34
N GLN A 39 -1.25 22.36 -12.94
CA GLN A 39 -0.02 22.27 -13.72
C GLN A 39 1.12 21.63 -12.94
N ASP A 40 2.13 21.11 -13.65
CA ASP A 40 3.40 20.64 -13.07
C ASP A 40 3.23 19.75 -11.83
N SER A 41 2.21 18.91 -11.83
CA SER A 41 1.79 18.10 -10.68
C SER A 41 1.86 16.61 -10.97
N ARG A 42 1.84 15.80 -9.92
CA ARG A 42 1.98 14.34 -10.00
C ARG A 42 0.71 13.64 -9.51
N ILE A 43 0.19 12.75 -10.33
CA ILE A 43 -0.90 11.85 -10.02
C ILE A 43 -0.33 10.44 -10.11
N GLU A 44 -0.02 9.84 -8.96
CA GLU A 44 0.77 8.60 -8.92
C GLU A 44 0.24 7.55 -7.94
N ASN A 45 0.45 6.26 -8.22
CA ASN A 45 0.07 5.18 -7.30
C ASN A 45 -1.40 5.21 -6.84
N ASN A 46 -2.33 5.72 -7.64
CA ASN A 46 -3.75 5.70 -7.28
C ASN A 46 -4.44 4.48 -7.87
N LEU A 47 -5.35 3.89 -7.09
CA LEU A 47 -6.23 2.82 -7.50
C LEU A 47 -7.64 3.37 -7.70
N LEU A 48 -8.05 3.53 -8.95
CA LEU A 48 -9.35 4.03 -9.35
C LEU A 48 -10.17 2.90 -9.98
N TYR A 49 -11.37 2.62 -9.47
CA TYR A 49 -12.21 1.60 -10.08
C TYR A 49 -13.71 1.86 -9.98
N GLY A 50 -14.49 1.30 -10.89
CA GLY A 50 -15.95 1.39 -10.85
C GLY A 50 -16.48 2.82 -10.92
N ASN A 51 -15.69 3.80 -11.39
CA ASN A 51 -16.17 5.17 -11.53
C ASN A 51 -17.10 5.25 -12.77
N HIS A 52 -18.11 6.12 -12.68
CA HIS A 52 -19.21 6.30 -13.62
C HIS A 52 -19.08 7.61 -14.43
N ALA A 53 -17.98 8.34 -14.23
CA ALA A 53 -17.53 9.45 -15.07
C ALA A 53 -16.14 9.08 -15.64
N SER A 54 -15.26 10.04 -15.92
CA SER A 54 -13.88 9.68 -16.29
C SER A 54 -13.07 9.28 -15.04
N GLY A 55 -12.01 8.49 -15.22
CA GLY A 55 -11.10 8.17 -14.12
C GLY A 55 -10.35 9.39 -13.65
N ILE A 56 -9.45 9.87 -14.50
CA ILE A 56 -8.72 11.13 -14.31
C ILE A 56 -9.07 12.07 -15.46
N SER A 57 -9.34 13.34 -15.14
CA SER A 57 -9.49 14.40 -16.15
C SER A 57 -8.45 15.50 -15.95
N LEU A 58 -7.65 15.75 -16.99
CA LEU A 58 -6.72 16.88 -17.15
C LEU A 58 -7.33 17.83 -18.17
N TYR A 59 -7.90 18.94 -17.73
CA TYR A 59 -8.69 19.80 -18.62
C TYR A 59 -8.80 21.22 -18.09
N ARG A 60 -9.53 22.07 -18.82
CA ARG A 60 -9.83 23.44 -18.39
C ARG A 60 -11.30 23.76 -18.62
N ILE A 61 -12.07 23.86 -17.55
CA ILE A 61 -13.38 24.53 -17.57
C ILE A 61 -13.22 25.92 -16.98
N ASP A 62 -13.09 26.00 -15.66
CA ASP A 62 -13.03 27.25 -14.91
C ASP A 62 -11.60 27.56 -14.43
N GLY A 63 -10.66 26.64 -14.68
CA GLY A 63 -9.24 26.83 -14.42
C GLY A 63 -8.64 27.99 -15.20
N ALA A 64 -7.64 28.65 -14.60
CA ALA A 64 -6.97 29.81 -15.19
C ALA A 64 -6.19 29.48 -16.48
N ALA A 65 -5.81 28.22 -16.68
CA ALA A 65 -5.06 27.71 -17.82
C ALA A 65 -5.33 26.21 -18.05
N GLY A 66 -4.76 25.63 -19.11
CA GLY A 66 -4.85 24.18 -19.39
C GLY A 66 -4.10 23.36 -18.35
N SER A 67 -4.57 22.14 -18.07
CA SER A 67 -3.94 21.22 -17.12
C SER A 67 -2.67 20.64 -17.74
N SER A 68 -1.52 21.29 -17.55
CA SER A 68 -0.32 21.08 -18.38
C SER A 68 0.91 20.69 -17.57
N GLY A 69 1.83 19.93 -18.18
CA GLY A 69 3.08 19.54 -17.51
C GLY A 69 2.90 18.52 -16.38
N ASN A 70 1.73 17.89 -16.26
CA ASN A 70 1.47 16.93 -15.20
C ASN A 70 2.02 15.54 -15.55
N VAL A 71 2.27 14.74 -14.53
CA VAL A 71 2.71 13.35 -14.63
C VAL A 71 1.62 12.43 -14.06
N VAL A 72 0.99 11.64 -14.92
CA VAL A 72 0.08 10.56 -14.56
C VAL A 72 0.87 9.26 -14.65
N VAL A 73 1.28 8.70 -13.51
CA VAL A 73 2.23 7.58 -13.51
C VAL A 73 1.86 6.48 -12.52
N ASN A 74 2.00 5.22 -12.93
CA ASN A 74 1.76 4.08 -12.03
C ASN A 74 0.38 4.10 -11.34
N ASN A 75 -0.66 4.52 -12.05
CA ASN A 75 -2.04 4.39 -11.57
C ASN A 75 -2.69 3.14 -12.16
N THR A 76 -3.64 2.56 -11.43
CA THR A 76 -4.55 1.54 -11.95
C THR A 76 -5.94 2.14 -12.06
N ILE A 77 -6.46 2.24 -13.28
CA ILE A 77 -7.76 2.85 -13.59
C ILE A 77 -8.62 1.83 -14.33
N HIS A 78 -9.68 1.36 -13.67
CA HIS A 78 -10.65 0.42 -14.23
C HIS A 78 -12.06 1.01 -14.20
N GLN A 79 -12.51 1.61 -15.31
CA GLN A 79 -13.82 2.28 -15.36
C GLN A 79 -14.99 1.29 -15.40
N ALA A 80 -16.13 1.70 -14.83
CA ALA A 80 -17.38 0.96 -14.88
C ALA A 80 -17.94 0.89 -16.32
N ALA A 81 -18.89 -0.02 -16.55
CA ALA A 81 -19.53 -0.21 -17.85
C ALA A 81 -20.34 1.01 -18.30
N ASP A 82 -20.83 1.82 -17.36
CA ASP A 82 -21.52 3.09 -17.56
C ASP A 82 -20.60 4.31 -17.30
N GLY A 83 -19.29 4.09 -17.20
CA GLY A 83 -18.27 5.12 -17.01
C GLY A 83 -17.97 5.96 -18.26
N ARG A 84 -16.86 6.69 -18.21
CA ARG A 84 -16.29 7.39 -19.38
C ARG A 84 -14.87 6.88 -19.65
N TRP A 85 -14.01 7.73 -20.19
CA TRP A 85 -12.62 7.39 -20.49
C TRP A 85 -11.80 7.21 -19.20
N ALA A 86 -10.85 6.28 -19.20
CA ALA A 86 -9.95 6.09 -18.06
C ALA A 86 -9.13 7.36 -17.80
N LEU A 87 -8.59 7.96 -18.87
CA LEU A 87 -7.92 9.25 -18.85
C LEU A 87 -8.51 10.18 -19.93
N ASN A 88 -8.81 11.41 -19.54
CA ASN A 88 -9.37 12.44 -20.41
C ASN A 88 -8.47 13.70 -20.36
N ILE A 89 -7.92 14.14 -21.48
CA ILE A 89 -6.98 15.26 -21.58
C ILE A 89 -7.51 16.30 -22.58
N GLN A 90 -7.98 17.46 -22.12
CA GLN A 90 -8.76 18.37 -22.97
C GLN A 90 -8.34 19.84 -22.85
N ASN A 91 -8.76 20.66 -23.82
CA ASN A 91 -8.76 22.13 -23.73
C ASN A 91 -7.36 22.78 -23.63
N GLY A 92 -6.40 22.31 -24.43
CA GLY A 92 -5.03 22.82 -24.45
C GLY A 92 -4.21 22.39 -23.22
N SER A 93 -4.53 21.22 -22.66
CA SER A 93 -3.84 20.60 -21.53
C SER A 93 -2.61 19.84 -22.05
N THR A 94 -1.53 20.58 -22.27
CA THR A 94 -0.35 20.13 -23.06
C THR A 94 0.79 19.61 -22.19
N GLY A 95 1.77 18.93 -22.80
CA GLY A 95 3.02 18.57 -22.12
C GLY A 95 2.85 17.55 -20.97
N ASN A 96 1.74 16.83 -20.93
CA ASN A 96 1.48 15.83 -19.89
C ASN A 96 2.23 14.52 -20.19
N ALA A 97 2.70 13.85 -19.13
CA ALA A 97 3.29 12.52 -19.21
C ALA A 97 2.31 11.46 -18.67
N VAL A 98 2.18 10.33 -19.37
CA VAL A 98 1.29 9.20 -19.05
C VAL A 98 2.10 7.91 -19.12
N LEU A 99 2.63 7.47 -17.98
CA LEU A 99 3.62 6.38 -17.92
C LEU A 99 3.21 5.27 -16.96
N ASN A 100 3.51 4.01 -17.28
CA ASN A 100 3.31 2.88 -16.35
C ASN A 100 1.89 2.74 -15.80
N ASN A 101 0.85 3.21 -16.49
CA ASN A 101 -0.53 3.11 -15.99
C ASN A 101 -1.23 1.86 -16.53
N ILE A 102 -2.17 1.33 -15.76
CA ILE A 102 -3.21 0.44 -16.27
C ILE A 102 -4.45 1.28 -16.56
N LEU A 103 -4.88 1.33 -17.83
CA LEU A 103 -6.01 2.13 -18.33
C LEU A 103 -7.03 1.22 -19.02
N VAL A 104 -7.94 0.64 -18.24
CA VAL A 104 -8.93 -0.33 -18.71
C VAL A 104 -10.35 0.10 -18.35
N THR A 105 -11.34 -0.48 -19.01
CA THR A 105 -12.76 -0.12 -18.83
C THR A 105 -13.65 -1.30 -19.21
N GLU A 106 -14.81 -1.40 -18.55
CA GLU A 106 -15.91 -2.28 -18.95
C GLU A 106 -16.87 -1.61 -19.95
N HIS A 107 -16.62 -0.36 -20.36
CA HIS A 107 -17.53 0.42 -21.18
C HIS A 107 -17.41 0.06 -22.67
N ASP A 108 -18.55 -0.16 -23.32
CA ASP A 108 -18.62 -0.63 -24.71
C ASP A 108 -18.18 0.39 -25.78
N ASP A 109 -18.27 1.70 -25.51
CA ASP A 109 -17.86 2.81 -26.41
C ASP A 109 -16.82 3.81 -25.86
N ARG A 110 -16.19 3.53 -24.71
CA ARG A 110 -15.15 4.38 -24.11
C ARG A 110 -13.87 3.57 -23.94
N GLY A 111 -12.75 4.25 -23.71
CA GLY A 111 -11.43 3.62 -23.83
C GLY A 111 -10.40 4.13 -22.82
N ALA A 112 -9.14 3.90 -23.17
CA ALA A 112 -7.98 4.22 -22.34
C ALA A 112 -7.76 5.74 -22.25
N ILE A 113 -7.59 6.41 -23.39
CA ILE A 113 -7.27 7.84 -23.45
C ILE A 113 -8.16 8.55 -24.47
N ASP A 114 -8.77 9.63 -24.02
CA ASP A 114 -9.39 10.68 -24.85
C ASP A 114 -8.55 11.94 -24.76
N ILE A 115 -8.12 12.48 -25.91
CA ILE A 115 -7.32 13.70 -25.95
C ILE A 115 -7.78 14.66 -27.04
N SER A 116 -7.96 15.94 -26.73
CA SER A 116 -8.18 16.95 -27.78
C SER A 116 -6.91 17.20 -28.59
N ALA A 117 -7.06 17.53 -29.87
CA ALA A 117 -5.93 17.77 -30.76
C ALA A 117 -5.01 18.93 -30.28
N ASP A 118 -5.58 19.93 -29.61
CA ASP A 118 -4.82 21.04 -29.02
C ASP A 118 -4.08 20.68 -27.71
N SER A 119 -4.37 19.51 -27.13
CA SER A 119 -3.69 18.97 -25.94
C SER A 119 -2.57 17.97 -26.28
N LEU A 120 -2.50 17.47 -27.52
CA LEU A 120 -1.43 16.56 -27.99
C LEU A 120 0.00 17.12 -27.91
N PRO A 121 0.27 18.41 -28.16
CA PRO A 121 1.64 18.92 -28.15
C PRO A 121 2.38 18.60 -26.84
N GLY A 122 3.52 17.92 -26.95
CA GLY A 122 4.36 17.56 -25.81
C GLY A 122 3.88 16.36 -24.99
N LEU A 123 2.82 15.65 -25.42
CA LEU A 123 2.40 14.41 -24.77
C LEU A 123 3.56 13.39 -24.77
N VAL A 124 3.88 12.86 -23.60
CA VAL A 124 4.79 11.72 -23.43
C VAL A 124 3.98 10.57 -22.84
N SER A 125 3.50 9.66 -23.68
CA SER A 125 2.73 8.49 -23.23
C SER A 125 3.49 7.23 -23.62
N ASP A 126 3.78 6.34 -22.68
CA ASP A 126 4.44 5.05 -22.95
C ASP A 126 4.34 4.07 -21.76
N TYR A 127 4.67 2.80 -22.00
CA TYR A 127 4.66 1.74 -20.98
C TYR A 127 3.33 1.61 -20.24
N ASN A 128 2.20 1.77 -20.93
CA ASN A 128 0.87 1.61 -20.36
C ASN A 128 0.26 0.25 -20.75
N ALA A 129 -0.48 -0.37 -19.82
CA ALA A 129 -1.36 -1.50 -20.14
C ALA A 129 -2.77 -0.95 -20.40
N VAL A 130 -3.32 -1.15 -21.60
CA VAL A 130 -4.49 -0.41 -22.07
C VAL A 130 -5.57 -1.33 -22.64
N VAL A 131 -6.82 -0.88 -22.64
CA VAL A 131 -7.76 -1.33 -23.68
C VAL A 131 -7.36 -0.70 -25.02
N SER A 132 -7.49 -1.42 -26.13
CA SER A 132 -7.12 -0.94 -27.47
C SER A 132 -8.17 0.04 -28.03
N ARG A 133 -8.34 1.17 -27.34
CA ARG A 133 -9.32 2.18 -27.72
C ARG A 133 -8.89 3.56 -27.26
N PHE A 134 -8.68 4.44 -28.23
CA PHE A 134 -8.21 5.80 -28.07
C PHE A 134 -9.05 6.76 -28.89
N HIS A 135 -9.02 8.03 -28.54
CA HIS A 135 -9.68 9.10 -29.30
C HIS A 135 -8.79 10.34 -29.36
N ILE A 136 -8.79 11.00 -30.52
CA ILE A 136 -8.06 12.25 -30.76
C ILE A 136 -9.00 13.27 -31.36
N GLY A 137 -9.14 14.43 -30.73
CA GLY A 137 -9.85 15.57 -31.30
C GLY A 137 -11.28 15.73 -30.77
N GLU A 138 -12.17 16.19 -31.65
CA GLU A 138 -13.58 16.47 -31.34
C GLU A 138 -14.54 15.67 -32.24
N ASP A 139 -14.02 14.79 -33.10
CA ASP A 139 -14.84 13.90 -33.90
C ASP A 139 -15.30 12.70 -33.06
N ASN A 140 -15.71 11.60 -33.71
CA ASN A 140 -16.05 10.37 -33.01
C ASN A 140 -15.13 9.23 -33.45
N ASP A 141 -13.95 9.55 -33.96
CA ASP A 141 -13.04 8.56 -34.51
C ASP A 141 -12.34 7.81 -33.38
N VAL A 142 -12.49 6.49 -33.40
CA VAL A 142 -11.93 5.62 -32.38
C VAL A 142 -10.76 4.85 -32.98
N TYR A 143 -9.60 4.97 -32.35
CA TYR A 143 -8.35 4.36 -32.80
C TYR A 143 -7.98 3.14 -31.95
N SER A 144 -7.51 2.09 -32.61
CA SER A 144 -6.76 1.01 -31.96
C SER A 144 -5.41 1.51 -31.44
N LEU A 145 -4.72 0.74 -30.57
CA LEU A 145 -3.37 1.08 -30.12
C LEU A 145 -2.39 1.26 -31.30
N VAL A 146 -2.54 0.48 -32.37
CA VAL A 146 -1.69 0.59 -33.58
C VAL A 146 -1.92 1.91 -34.31
N GLU A 147 -3.18 2.31 -34.48
CA GLU A 147 -3.52 3.57 -35.13
C GLU A 147 -3.16 4.77 -34.25
N TRP A 148 -3.36 4.66 -32.93
CA TRP A 148 -2.90 5.66 -31.97
C TRP A 148 -1.41 5.93 -32.13
N ARG A 149 -0.59 4.88 -32.11
CA ARG A 149 0.87 4.97 -32.35
C ARG A 149 1.20 5.64 -33.68
N ALA A 150 0.48 5.29 -34.74
CA ALA A 150 0.70 5.87 -36.06
C ALA A 150 0.38 7.38 -36.10
N ASN A 151 -0.62 7.82 -35.34
CA ASN A 151 -1.05 9.23 -35.29
C ASN A 151 -0.21 10.08 -34.33
N THR A 152 0.24 9.52 -33.20
CA THR A 152 0.88 10.29 -32.12
C THR A 152 2.38 10.04 -31.99
N GLY A 153 2.86 8.88 -32.43
CA GLY A 153 4.21 8.39 -32.13
C GLY A 153 4.40 7.95 -30.67
N ALA A 154 3.36 8.01 -29.84
CA ALA A 154 3.39 7.62 -28.44
C ALA A 154 3.06 6.13 -28.24
N ASP A 155 3.22 5.65 -27.01
CA ASP A 155 2.84 4.32 -26.54
C ASP A 155 3.58 3.18 -27.25
N VAL A 156 4.85 3.37 -27.60
CA VAL A 156 5.67 2.41 -28.35
C VAL A 156 5.82 1.06 -27.61
N HIS A 157 5.98 1.09 -26.29
CA HIS A 157 6.16 -0.07 -25.42
C HIS A 157 4.89 -0.48 -24.67
N SER A 158 3.84 0.33 -24.73
CA SER A 158 2.51 -0.02 -24.19
C SER A 158 1.94 -1.30 -24.83
N PHE A 159 0.97 -1.94 -24.19
CA PHE A 159 0.33 -3.12 -24.76
C PHE A 159 -1.13 -3.24 -24.38
N VAL A 160 -1.86 -4.03 -25.15
CA VAL A 160 -3.28 -4.28 -24.92
C VAL A 160 -3.43 -5.41 -23.90
N ALA A 161 -4.26 -5.21 -22.88
CA ALA A 161 -4.63 -6.24 -21.93
C ALA A 161 -6.05 -6.05 -21.40
N THR A 162 -6.67 -7.14 -20.99
CA THR A 162 -7.98 -7.16 -20.34
C THR A 162 -7.84 -7.22 -18.82
N PRO A 163 -8.87 -6.79 -18.04
CA PRO A 163 -8.85 -6.93 -16.59
C PRO A 163 -8.58 -8.36 -16.10
N ALA A 164 -9.10 -9.38 -16.78
CA ALA A 164 -8.90 -10.79 -16.44
C ALA A 164 -7.48 -11.31 -16.73
N GLU A 165 -6.75 -10.68 -17.65
CA GLU A 165 -5.33 -10.98 -17.88
C GLU A 165 -4.45 -10.30 -16.82
N LEU A 166 -4.88 -9.15 -16.30
CA LEU A 166 -4.09 -8.32 -15.39
C LEU A 166 -4.26 -8.71 -13.92
N PHE A 167 -5.48 -8.92 -13.45
CA PHE A 167 -5.81 -8.91 -12.03
C PHE A 167 -6.20 -10.28 -11.48
N VAL A 168 -6.04 -10.45 -10.16
CA VAL A 168 -6.51 -11.63 -9.42
C VAL A 168 -8.04 -11.73 -9.46
N ASP A 169 -8.75 -10.66 -9.05
CA ASP A 169 -10.21 -10.58 -9.10
C ASP A 169 -10.69 -9.11 -9.08
N SER A 170 -10.70 -8.46 -10.24
CA SER A 170 -11.19 -7.07 -10.34
C SER A 170 -12.68 -6.93 -10.02
N THR A 171 -13.48 -7.99 -10.14
CA THR A 171 -14.93 -7.96 -9.82
C THR A 171 -15.19 -7.96 -8.31
N GLY A 172 -14.34 -8.65 -7.56
CA GLY A 172 -14.28 -8.63 -6.09
C GLY A 172 -13.50 -7.44 -5.52
N GLY A 173 -12.85 -6.64 -6.37
CA GLY A 173 -12.06 -5.47 -5.97
C GLY A 173 -10.60 -5.78 -5.63
N ASP A 174 -10.11 -6.96 -5.98
CA ASP A 174 -8.72 -7.36 -5.85
C ASP A 174 -7.93 -7.04 -7.12
N TYR A 175 -7.28 -5.87 -7.09
CA TYR A 175 -6.50 -5.31 -8.19
C TYR A 175 -5.00 -5.67 -8.14
N ARG A 176 -4.61 -6.64 -7.29
CA ARG A 176 -3.24 -7.16 -7.36
C ARG A 176 -3.05 -7.85 -8.70
N LEU A 177 -1.84 -7.74 -9.24
CA LEU A 177 -1.51 -8.42 -10.49
C LEU A 177 -1.51 -9.94 -10.26
N ARG A 178 -2.22 -10.67 -11.11
CA ARG A 178 -2.23 -12.13 -11.05
C ARG A 178 -0.87 -12.70 -11.48
N ALA A 179 -0.56 -13.90 -11.03
CA ALA A 179 0.62 -14.64 -11.51
C ALA A 179 0.57 -14.77 -13.04
N GLY A 180 1.66 -14.37 -13.70
CA GLY A 180 1.77 -14.34 -15.16
C GLY A 180 1.04 -13.18 -15.84
N SER A 181 0.61 -12.16 -15.08
CA SER A 181 0.07 -10.92 -15.64
C SER A 181 1.08 -10.29 -16.62
N PRO A 182 0.63 -9.80 -17.78
CA PRO A 182 1.51 -9.14 -18.74
C PRO A 182 2.04 -7.80 -18.24
N ALA A 183 1.56 -7.26 -17.11
CA ALA A 183 2.05 -6.02 -16.52
C ALA A 183 3.29 -6.20 -15.64
N ILE A 184 3.68 -7.45 -15.34
CA ILE A 184 4.81 -7.78 -14.46
C ILE A 184 6.14 -7.50 -15.17
N ASP A 185 7.04 -6.79 -14.50
CA ASP A 185 8.37 -6.38 -14.96
C ASP A 185 8.34 -5.64 -16.31
N GLN A 186 7.22 -4.98 -16.65
CA GLN A 186 7.04 -4.30 -17.95
C GLN A 186 7.09 -2.78 -17.87
N GLY A 187 7.28 -2.17 -16.70
CA GLY A 187 7.32 -0.70 -16.57
C GLY A 187 8.70 -0.09 -16.89
N THR A 188 8.74 1.24 -16.93
CA THR A 188 9.98 2.04 -17.01
C THR A 188 10.26 2.77 -15.70
N ASP A 189 11.53 2.95 -15.35
CA ASP A 189 11.96 3.77 -14.20
C ASP A 189 11.61 5.26 -14.37
N ASP A 190 11.33 5.69 -15.60
CA ASP A 190 11.02 7.09 -15.91
C ASP A 190 9.79 7.57 -15.14
N ASN A 191 9.99 8.56 -14.28
CA ASN A 191 8.97 9.13 -13.40
C ASN A 191 8.31 8.14 -12.42
N ALA A 192 8.77 6.89 -12.32
CA ALA A 192 8.17 5.93 -11.39
C ALA A 192 8.40 6.37 -9.93
N PRO A 193 7.37 6.34 -9.06
CA PRO A 193 7.55 6.54 -7.63
C PRO A 193 8.34 5.36 -7.02
N ALA A 194 9.09 5.63 -5.94
CA ALA A 194 10.00 4.62 -5.35
C ALA A 194 9.28 3.41 -4.72
N VAL A 195 8.02 3.59 -4.34
CA VAL A 195 7.17 2.54 -3.77
C VAL A 195 5.84 2.46 -4.51
N ASP A 196 5.13 1.36 -4.36
CA ASP A 196 3.79 1.14 -4.90
C ASP A 196 2.68 1.67 -3.97
N PHE A 197 1.42 1.41 -4.32
CA PHE A 197 0.22 1.82 -3.57
C PHE A 197 0.18 1.30 -2.12
N VAL A 198 0.80 0.17 -1.82
CA VAL A 198 0.82 -0.42 -0.46
C VAL A 198 2.17 -0.26 0.26
N GLY A 199 3.15 0.39 -0.39
CA GLY A 199 4.46 0.71 0.18
C GLY A 199 5.58 -0.27 -0.17
N ASN A 200 5.36 -1.20 -1.10
CA ASN A 200 6.41 -2.09 -1.59
C ASN A 200 7.40 -1.32 -2.47
N LEU A 201 8.69 -1.64 -2.39
CA LEU A 201 9.69 -1.02 -3.25
C LEU A 201 9.49 -1.45 -4.70
N ARG A 202 9.61 -0.50 -5.63
CA ARG A 202 9.71 -0.79 -7.07
C ARG A 202 11.17 -1.08 -7.43
N PRO A 203 11.51 -2.30 -7.88
CA PRO A 203 12.87 -2.63 -8.25
C PRO A 203 13.23 -1.94 -9.59
N PRO A 204 14.34 -1.18 -9.65
CA PRO A 204 14.73 -0.50 -10.88
C PRO A 204 14.91 -1.46 -12.05
N GLY A 205 14.33 -1.13 -13.20
CA GLY A 205 14.37 -1.91 -14.43
C GLY A 205 13.53 -3.19 -14.45
N ALA A 206 12.74 -3.43 -13.40
CA ALA A 206 11.84 -4.58 -13.28
C ALA A 206 10.56 -4.20 -12.50
N LEU A 207 10.12 -2.95 -12.61
CA LEU A 207 8.88 -2.53 -11.95
C LEU A 207 7.66 -2.88 -12.78
N ASP A 208 6.53 -2.99 -12.11
CA ASP A 208 5.27 -3.35 -12.72
C ASP A 208 4.49 -2.13 -13.19
N ILE A 209 3.78 -2.32 -14.31
CA ILE A 209 2.79 -1.33 -14.76
C ILE A 209 1.59 -1.38 -13.81
N GLY A 210 1.14 -0.19 -13.39
CA GLY A 210 0.00 0.00 -12.50
C GLY A 210 0.39 0.39 -11.07
N ALA A 211 -0.63 0.43 -10.21
CA ALA A 211 -0.52 0.94 -8.85
C ALA A 211 0.13 -0.04 -7.86
N LEU A 212 0.12 -1.34 -8.13
CA LEU A 212 0.64 -2.37 -7.22
C LEU A 212 1.77 -3.15 -7.90
N GLU A 213 2.85 -3.39 -7.15
CA GLU A 213 3.88 -4.35 -7.55
C GLU A 213 3.39 -5.78 -7.24
N HIS A 214 3.67 -6.69 -8.16
CA HIS A 214 3.53 -8.11 -7.98
C HIS A 214 4.69 -8.61 -7.14
N LEU A 215 4.42 -8.82 -5.86
CA LEU A 215 5.31 -9.59 -5.02
C LEU A 215 5.04 -11.07 -5.26
N ALA A 216 6.12 -11.86 -5.41
CA ALA A 216 6.00 -13.29 -5.24
C ALA A 216 5.41 -13.54 -3.84
N SER A 217 4.26 -14.22 -3.75
CA SER A 217 3.61 -14.50 -2.47
C SER A 217 4.62 -15.19 -1.55
N PRO A 218 4.98 -14.54 -0.42
CA PRO A 218 5.90 -15.14 0.53
C PRO A 218 5.30 -16.42 1.09
N SER A 219 6.14 -17.44 1.34
CA SER A 219 5.68 -18.69 1.94
C SER A 219 4.97 -18.39 3.28
N GLY A 220 3.73 -18.84 3.40
CA GLY A 220 2.86 -18.54 4.54
C GLY A 220 1.81 -17.44 4.31
N ASP A 221 1.78 -16.78 3.16
CA ASP A 221 0.69 -15.90 2.71
C ASP A 221 -0.51 -16.74 2.25
N PHE A 222 -1.29 -17.25 3.21
CA PHE A 222 -2.41 -18.18 2.97
C PHE A 222 -3.68 -17.48 2.52
N THR A 223 -3.81 -16.17 2.78
CA THR A 223 -4.86 -15.34 2.20
C THR A 223 -4.52 -14.90 0.79
N GLY A 224 -3.25 -15.05 0.41
CA GLY A 224 -2.71 -14.68 -0.87
C GLY A 224 -2.78 -13.18 -1.05
N ASP A 225 -2.73 -12.34 -0.01
CA ASP A 225 -2.87 -10.86 -0.09
C ASP A 225 -1.52 -10.14 -0.24
N GLY A 226 -0.43 -10.90 -0.34
CA GLY A 226 0.94 -10.44 -0.46
C GLY A 226 1.63 -10.21 0.89
N ARG A 227 0.97 -10.50 2.03
CA ARG A 227 1.51 -10.33 3.38
C ARG A 227 1.49 -11.66 4.12
N VAL A 228 2.37 -11.76 5.13
CA VAL A 228 2.33 -12.85 6.11
C VAL A 228 2.01 -12.23 7.46
N ASP A 229 0.73 -12.24 7.83
CA ASP A 229 0.22 -11.65 9.06
C ASP A 229 -0.82 -12.54 9.77
N VAL A 230 -1.57 -11.94 10.71
CA VAL A 230 -2.56 -12.66 11.53
C VAL A 230 -3.76 -13.15 10.72
N SER A 231 -4.02 -12.58 9.55
CA SER A 231 -5.09 -12.98 8.64
C SER A 231 -4.79 -14.35 8.04
N ASP A 232 -3.53 -14.61 7.69
CA ASP A 232 -3.07 -15.92 7.19
C ASP A 232 -3.19 -17.00 8.26
N LEU A 233 -2.97 -16.65 9.53
CA LEU A 233 -3.21 -17.60 10.62
C LEU A 233 -4.67 -18.05 10.69
N ALA A 234 -5.63 -17.17 10.37
CA ALA A 234 -7.04 -17.54 10.32
C ALA A 234 -7.33 -18.48 9.14
N ALA A 235 -6.71 -18.25 7.99
CA ALA A 235 -6.80 -19.13 6.83
C ALA A 235 -6.19 -20.52 7.14
N TRP A 236 -4.97 -20.57 7.68
CA TRP A 236 -4.32 -21.81 8.09
C TRP A 236 -5.15 -22.61 9.09
N ARG A 237 -5.74 -21.96 10.11
CA ARG A 237 -6.62 -22.63 11.09
C ARG A 237 -7.83 -23.30 10.45
N THR A 238 -8.30 -22.78 9.33
CA THR A 238 -9.43 -23.33 8.59
C THR A 238 -9.02 -24.46 7.65
N ALA A 239 -7.75 -24.51 7.24
CA ALA A 239 -7.18 -25.56 6.39
C ALA A 239 -6.57 -26.72 7.19
N PHE A 240 -6.15 -26.49 8.44
CA PHE A 240 -5.37 -27.43 9.25
C PHE A 240 -5.97 -28.83 9.33
N GLY A 241 -5.27 -29.81 8.77
CA GLY A 241 -5.68 -31.21 8.70
C GLY A 241 -6.89 -31.50 7.83
N LEU A 242 -7.34 -30.55 7.00
CA LEU A 242 -8.54 -30.66 6.17
C LEU A 242 -8.26 -30.65 4.66
N ASN A 243 -7.34 -29.81 4.19
CA ASN A 243 -7.01 -29.65 2.76
C ASN A 243 -5.63 -29.02 2.59
N VAL A 244 -5.26 -28.67 1.36
CA VAL A 244 -3.96 -28.08 0.98
C VAL A 244 -3.98 -26.55 0.88
N ALA A 245 -5.05 -25.89 1.33
CA ALA A 245 -5.22 -24.46 1.12
C ALA A 245 -4.22 -23.60 1.92
N ALA A 246 -3.53 -24.19 2.90
CA ALA A 246 -2.45 -23.56 3.64
C ALA A 246 -1.17 -24.41 3.60
N ASP A 247 -0.91 -25.07 2.47
CA ASP A 247 0.31 -25.83 2.17
C ASP A 247 1.45 -24.88 1.77
N ALA A 248 2.22 -24.42 2.75
CA ALA A 248 3.33 -23.50 2.54
C ALA A 248 4.65 -24.22 2.19
N ASP A 249 4.84 -25.48 2.56
CA ASP A 249 6.06 -26.23 2.26
C ASP A 249 5.97 -27.16 1.05
N GLY A 250 4.77 -27.31 0.48
CA GLY A 250 4.48 -28.00 -0.76
C GLY A 250 4.41 -29.52 -0.61
N ASP A 251 4.16 -30.03 0.59
CA ASP A 251 4.11 -31.46 0.87
C ASP A 251 2.73 -32.09 0.64
N GLY A 252 1.73 -31.25 0.33
CA GLY A 252 0.39 -31.68 -0.05
C GLY A 252 -0.57 -31.80 1.13
N ASP A 253 -0.30 -31.19 2.28
CA ASP A 253 -1.29 -31.00 3.34
C ASP A 253 -1.24 -29.60 4.00
N SER A 254 -1.83 -29.46 5.18
CA SER A 254 -1.85 -28.17 5.90
C SER A 254 -1.69 -28.50 7.37
N ASP A 255 -0.47 -28.44 7.87
CA ASP A 255 -0.10 -28.97 9.16
C ASP A 255 0.85 -28.04 9.96
N GLY A 256 1.53 -28.60 10.95
CA GLY A 256 2.46 -27.85 11.80
C GLY A 256 3.71 -27.34 11.06
N ALA A 257 4.14 -27.99 9.98
CA ALA A 257 5.25 -27.54 9.14
C ALA A 257 4.89 -26.25 8.39
N ASP A 258 3.67 -26.16 7.86
CA ASP A 258 3.17 -24.93 7.23
C ASP A 258 3.03 -23.77 8.21
N PHE A 259 2.55 -24.08 9.42
CA PHE A 259 2.50 -23.09 10.50
C PHE A 259 3.89 -22.57 10.84
N LEU A 260 4.91 -23.42 10.86
CA LEU A 260 6.29 -23.00 11.09
C LEU A 260 6.81 -22.12 9.94
N THR A 261 6.42 -22.40 8.71
CA THR A 261 6.74 -21.55 7.55
C THR A 261 6.09 -20.18 7.68
N TRP A 262 4.79 -20.11 8.02
CA TRP A 262 4.11 -18.86 8.35
C TRP A 262 4.78 -18.09 9.50
N GLN A 263 5.12 -18.76 10.60
CA GLN A 263 5.78 -18.14 11.75
C GLN A 263 7.12 -17.50 11.40
N ARG A 264 7.88 -18.09 10.46
CA ARG A 264 9.15 -17.53 9.97
C ARG A 264 8.95 -16.37 9.00
N GLY A 265 7.83 -16.36 8.26
CA GLY A 265 7.48 -15.33 7.28
C GLY A 265 6.88 -14.06 7.88
N LEU A 266 6.42 -14.10 9.15
CA LEU A 266 5.87 -12.96 9.87
C LEU A 266 6.78 -11.73 9.77
N SER A 267 6.34 -10.75 8.98
CA SER A 267 6.95 -9.42 8.97
C SER A 267 6.38 -8.65 10.16
N PRO A 268 7.20 -8.17 11.11
CA PRO A 268 6.69 -7.34 12.19
C PRO A 268 6.04 -6.10 11.56
N GLY A 269 4.74 -5.93 11.78
CA GLY A 269 4.03 -4.71 11.38
C GLY A 269 4.71 -3.47 11.94
N PRO A 270 4.42 -2.27 11.41
CA PRO A 270 5.02 -1.03 11.87
C PRO A 270 4.89 -0.97 13.39
N ALA A 271 6.03 -0.80 14.08
CA ALA A 271 6.09 -0.76 15.53
C ALA A 271 5.05 0.24 16.03
N GLY A 272 3.94 -0.26 16.59
CA GLY A 272 2.93 0.57 17.21
C GLY A 272 3.62 1.46 18.23
N THR A 273 3.26 2.75 18.24
CA THR A 273 3.76 3.71 19.23
C THR A 273 3.82 3.05 20.58
N ALA A 274 5.01 2.98 21.18
CA ALA A 274 5.23 2.33 22.47
C ALA A 274 4.09 2.74 23.41
N VAL A 275 3.27 1.77 23.82
CA VAL A 275 2.25 2.00 24.83
C VAL A 275 3.01 2.57 26.03
N PRO A 276 2.71 3.80 26.48
CA PRO A 276 3.42 4.36 27.61
C PRO A 276 3.26 3.39 28.76
N GLU A 277 4.37 2.82 29.23
CA GLU A 277 4.33 2.00 30.42
C GLU A 277 3.69 2.86 31.52
N PRO A 278 2.62 2.40 32.19
CA PRO A 278 2.11 3.15 33.32
C PRO A 278 3.29 3.31 34.28
N PRO A 279 3.60 4.53 34.74
CA PRO A 279 4.72 4.74 35.64
C PRO A 279 4.54 3.77 36.81
N SER A 280 5.51 2.89 36.98
CA SER A 280 5.56 1.79 37.96
C SER A 280 5.43 2.25 39.42
N LEU A 281 5.23 3.54 39.65
CA LEU A 281 4.90 4.18 40.92
C LEU A 281 3.45 3.94 41.37
N SER A 282 2.52 3.56 40.49
CA SER A 282 1.11 3.38 40.87
C SER A 282 0.81 2.06 41.61
N MET A 283 1.71 1.06 41.58
CA MET A 283 1.51 -0.22 42.28
C MET A 283 2.24 -0.34 43.63
N ILE A 284 2.95 0.71 44.07
CA ILE A 284 3.66 0.72 45.38
C ILE A 284 2.91 1.52 46.45
N VAL A 285 1.92 2.34 46.10
CA VAL A 285 1.17 3.18 47.07
C VAL A 285 0.06 2.41 47.80
N LEU A 286 -0.32 1.20 47.37
CA LEU A 286 -1.39 0.43 48.03
C LEU A 286 -0.94 -0.48 49.20
N LEU A 287 0.35 -0.53 49.54
CA LEU A 287 0.87 -1.41 50.60
C LEU A 287 1.34 -0.69 51.89
N THR A 288 1.33 0.65 51.95
CA THR A 288 1.73 1.39 53.18
C THR A 288 0.57 2.03 53.95
N ALA A 289 -0.67 1.97 53.46
CA ALA A 289 -1.83 2.55 54.13
C ALA A 289 -2.47 1.67 55.23
N VAL A 290 -2.00 0.44 55.47
CA VAL A 290 -2.58 -0.46 56.50
C VAL A 290 -1.72 -0.56 57.78
N ALA A 291 -0.48 -0.05 57.79
CA ALA A 291 0.45 -0.30 58.91
C ALA A 291 0.59 0.84 59.95
N VAL A 292 -0.28 1.86 59.96
CA VAL A 292 -0.24 2.92 60.98
C VAL A 292 -1.60 3.11 61.66
N ARG A 293 -2.08 2.06 62.33
CA ARG A 293 -3.04 2.18 63.44
C ARG A 293 -2.95 0.94 64.32
N GLY A 294 -1.88 0.88 65.12
CA GLY A 294 -1.65 -0.26 66.00
C GLY A 294 -0.65 0.03 67.10
N ARG A 295 -1.14 0.72 68.14
CA ARG A 295 -0.63 0.69 69.53
C ARG A 295 0.56 1.58 69.87
N SER A 296 0.22 2.74 70.40
CA SER A 296 0.90 3.28 71.58
C SER A 296 0.78 2.29 72.74
N LEU A 297 1.87 2.06 73.47
CA LEU A 297 2.00 2.36 74.91
C LEU A 297 3.29 1.75 75.50
N ALA A 298 3.88 2.55 76.39
CA ALA A 298 4.74 2.20 77.52
C ALA A 298 6.24 1.96 77.30
N ALA A 299 6.98 3.03 77.63
CA ALA A 299 8.36 3.06 78.06
C ALA A 299 8.68 2.11 79.24
N LYS A 300 9.91 1.59 79.33
CA LYS A 300 10.96 2.09 80.24
C LYS A 300 12.18 1.16 80.28
N SER A 301 13.34 1.80 80.34
CA SER A 301 14.68 1.34 80.71
C SER A 301 14.78 0.13 81.66
N ARG A 302 15.83 -0.70 81.49
CA ARG A 302 17.03 -0.74 82.37
C ARG A 302 18.00 -1.87 82.02
N ARG A 303 19.27 -1.58 82.29
CA ARG A 303 20.47 -2.44 82.25
C ARG A 303 20.42 -3.62 83.24
N ARG A 304 21.21 -4.66 82.87
CA ARG A 304 22.17 -5.49 83.65
C ARG A 304 21.78 -6.88 84.18
N ALA A 305 22.75 -7.79 83.97
CA ALA A 305 23.20 -8.96 84.74
C ALA A 305 22.42 -10.28 84.57
N ARG A 306 22.98 -11.49 84.72
CA ARG A 306 24.32 -12.14 84.64
C ARG A 306 24.04 -13.64 84.92
N ALA A 307 24.84 -14.55 84.35
CA ALA A 307 24.97 -15.99 84.65
C ALA A 307 23.81 -16.88 84.16
N SER A 308 24.01 -18.10 83.63
CA SER A 308 24.91 -19.17 84.07
C SER A 308 25.25 -20.19 82.95
N THR A 309 26.52 -20.59 82.86
CA THR A 309 27.02 -21.88 82.30
C THR A 309 26.57 -23.06 83.18
N PRO A 310 26.59 -24.35 82.75
CA PRO A 310 27.81 -25.05 82.31
C PRO A 310 27.69 -26.17 81.23
N TYR A 311 28.86 -26.50 80.63
CA TYR A 311 29.40 -27.85 80.26
C TYR A 311 28.52 -28.80 79.39
N THR A 312 28.96 -29.56 78.37
CA THR A 312 30.27 -30.19 78.06
C THR A 312 30.20 -30.90 76.69
N GLY A 313 31.36 -31.21 76.07
CA GLY A 313 31.51 -32.29 75.08
C GLY A 313 31.94 -31.81 73.68
N PHE A 314 33.21 -31.52 73.37
CA PHE A 314 34.34 -32.44 73.07
C PHE A 314 34.19 -33.31 71.79
N GLY A 315 35.15 -33.18 70.86
CA GLY A 315 35.38 -34.11 69.72
C GLY A 315 35.44 -33.41 68.34
N LEU A 316 36.49 -32.70 67.91
CA LEU A 316 37.83 -33.09 67.42
C LEU A 316 37.88 -33.96 66.14
N ARG A 317 38.69 -33.47 65.17
CA ARG A 317 39.33 -34.12 63.99
C ARG A 317 38.49 -34.10 62.69
N SER A 318 39.00 -33.84 61.48
CA SER A 318 40.36 -33.92 60.91
C SER A 318 40.46 -33.16 59.56
N LEU A 319 41.44 -32.25 59.45
CA LEU A 319 42.46 -32.08 58.38
C LEU A 319 42.27 -32.92 57.09
N LYS A 320 42.10 -32.34 55.88
CA LYS A 320 43.09 -31.67 54.96
C LYS A 320 43.58 -32.61 53.80
N PRO A 321 44.12 -32.06 52.69
CA PRO A 321 43.75 -32.37 51.29
C PRO A 321 44.79 -33.19 50.52
N CYS A 322 44.52 -33.51 49.24
CA CYS A 322 45.57 -33.89 48.29
C CYS A 322 45.36 -33.21 46.93
N TRP A 323 46.47 -32.68 46.38
CA TRP A 323 46.64 -32.03 45.08
C TRP A 323 47.32 -33.01 44.10
N CYS A 324 47.10 -32.76 42.80
CA CYS A 324 47.93 -33.00 41.60
C CYS A 324 48.61 -34.37 41.35
N GLN A 325 48.34 -34.89 40.15
CA GLN A 325 49.34 -34.95 39.07
C GLN A 325 48.74 -34.32 37.81
#